data_AF-A0A7L7KTL9-F1
#
_entry.id   AF-A0A7L7KTL9-F1
#
_cell.length_a   1.000
_cell.length_b   1.000
_cell.length_c   1.000
_cell.angle_alpha   90.00
_cell.angle_beta   90.00
_cell.angle_gamma   90.00
#
_symmetry.space_group_name_H-M   'P 1'
#
loop_
_entity.id
_entity.type
_entity.pdbx_description
1 polymer ?
#
loop_
_entity_poly.entity_id
_entity_poly.type
_entity_poly.pdbx_seq_one_letter_code
_entity_poly.pdbx_strand_id
1 'polypeptide(L)'
;MKILVCKNKHCRNNQTEETYKELMNYVEDIEFMHSSCMDLCDYGPNVLSFPDCTFYQGVTKDRVEDLIHQQADDLRHPKERLYDESMEIYYSDPMHRRTVKLFRWHLDKLGDFEWRTIRESISIFKDKYDIRGMALTFPVKMALIGTTRGPDLPKMLQFMGKELAFQRIDQYLSDNKYRI
;
A
#
# COMPACT_ATOMS: atom_id res chain seq x y z
N MET A 1 14.57 3.86 5.80
CA MET A 1 13.49 3.77 4.77
C MET A 1 12.66 2.51 5.02
N LYS A 2 11.39 2.42 4.60
CA LYS A 2 10.64 1.15 4.64
C LYS A 2 10.29 0.62 3.26
N ILE A 3 10.43 -0.68 3.03
CA ILE A 3 10.25 -1.34 1.74
C ILE A 3 9.34 -2.58 1.84
N LEU A 4 8.25 -2.61 1.07
CA LEU A 4 7.45 -3.82 0.83
C LEU A 4 7.86 -4.46 -0.49
N VAL A 5 8.23 -5.74 -0.45
CA VAL A 5 8.64 -6.52 -1.62
C VAL A 5 7.54 -7.50 -2.00
N CYS A 6 6.98 -7.36 -3.21
CA CYS A 6 5.97 -8.30 -3.72
C CYS A 6 6.59 -9.69 -3.89
N LYS A 7 6.03 -10.74 -3.27
CA LYS A 7 6.55 -12.11 -3.38
C LYS A 7 6.65 -12.67 -4.81
N ASN A 8 5.85 -12.15 -5.75
CA ASN A 8 5.81 -12.58 -7.16
C ASN A 8 5.76 -14.10 -7.41
N LYS A 9 5.18 -14.88 -6.48
CA LYS A 9 5.17 -16.36 -6.51
C LYS A 9 4.59 -16.95 -7.81
N HIS A 10 3.73 -16.21 -8.50
CA HIS A 10 3.07 -16.62 -9.73
C HIS A 10 3.27 -15.62 -10.90
N CYS A 11 4.18 -14.65 -10.76
CA CYS A 11 4.42 -13.65 -11.81
C CYS A 11 5.52 -14.12 -12.77
N ARG A 12 5.58 -13.53 -13.97
CA ARG A 12 6.54 -13.91 -15.03
C ARG A 12 8.00 -13.64 -14.69
N ASN A 13 8.29 -12.66 -13.84
CA ASN A 13 9.64 -12.30 -13.43
C ASN A 13 9.81 -12.53 -11.92
N ASN A 14 10.28 -13.74 -11.56
CA ASN A 14 10.26 -14.28 -10.21
C ASN A 14 11.57 -14.08 -9.42
N GLN A 15 12.46 -13.19 -9.86
CA GLN A 15 13.75 -12.86 -9.22
C GLN A 15 13.61 -12.10 -7.88
N THR A 16 12.45 -12.22 -7.24
CA THR A 16 12.13 -11.52 -6.00
C THR A 16 12.95 -12.05 -4.82
N GLU A 17 13.20 -13.35 -4.77
CA GLU A 17 13.98 -13.95 -3.68
C GLU A 17 15.42 -13.44 -3.66
N GLU A 18 16.03 -13.20 -4.83
CA GLU A 18 17.37 -12.62 -4.93
C GLU A 18 17.37 -11.17 -4.46
N THR A 19 16.38 -10.38 -4.90
CA THR A 19 16.19 -8.99 -4.48
C THR A 19 15.97 -8.89 -2.97
N TYR A 20 15.16 -9.79 -2.40
CA TYR A 20 14.88 -9.84 -0.97
C TYR A 20 16.11 -10.23 -0.14
N LYS A 21 16.90 -11.19 -0.63
CA LYS A 21 18.18 -11.56 0.00
C LYS A 21 19.17 -10.39 -0.04
N GLU A 22 19.23 -9.66 -1.13
CA GLU A 22 20.12 -8.50 -1.24
C GLU A 22 19.72 -7.40 -0.25
N LEU A 23 18.42 -7.14 -0.05
CA LEU A 23 17.94 -6.21 0.98
C LEU A 23 18.37 -6.62 2.40
N MET A 24 18.66 -7.90 2.67
CA MET A 24 19.17 -8.33 3.98
C MET A 24 20.56 -7.77 4.30
N ASN A 25 21.33 -7.33 3.30
CA ASN A 25 22.62 -6.68 3.50
C ASN A 25 22.47 -5.25 4.07
N TYR A 26 21.25 -4.71 4.09
CA TYR A 26 20.96 -3.32 4.49
C TYR A 26 20.00 -3.23 5.69
N VAL A 27 19.86 -4.31 6.47
CA VAL A 27 18.93 -4.37 7.63
C VAL A 27 19.17 -3.29 8.70
N GLU A 28 20.38 -2.72 8.76
CA GLU A 28 20.71 -1.63 9.68
C GLU A 28 20.16 -0.26 9.19
N ASP A 29 19.93 -0.10 7.89
CA ASP A 29 19.52 1.15 7.24
C ASP A 29 18.03 1.18 6.87
N ILE A 30 17.45 0.00 6.62
CA ILE A 30 16.09 -0.15 6.11
C ILE A 30 15.27 -1.20 6.87
N GLU A 31 13.98 -0.93 6.97
CA GLU A 31 12.99 -1.94 7.35
C GLU A 31 12.38 -2.51 6.08
N PHE A 32 12.31 -3.83 5.94
CA PHE A 32 11.65 -4.42 4.77
C PHE A 32 10.91 -5.71 5.12
N MET A 33 9.87 -6.01 4.34
CA MET A 33 9.15 -7.26 4.46
C MET A 33 8.53 -7.68 3.13
N HIS A 34 8.24 -8.97 3.02
CA HIS A 34 7.44 -9.46 1.91
C HIS A 34 5.96 -9.07 2.04
N SER A 35 5.36 -8.60 0.94
CA SER A 35 3.92 -8.40 0.81
C SER A 35 3.22 -9.57 0.11
N SER A 36 1.88 -9.53 0.09
CA SER A 36 1.09 -10.27 -0.90
C SER A 36 1.34 -9.75 -2.33
N CYS A 37 0.65 -10.34 -3.32
CA CYS A 37 0.61 -9.78 -4.68
C CYS A 37 0.23 -8.30 -4.65
N MET A 38 0.87 -7.51 -5.52
CA MET A 38 0.60 -6.08 -5.71
C MET A 38 -0.25 -5.78 -6.94
N ASP A 39 -0.65 -6.81 -7.70
CA ASP A 39 -1.41 -6.69 -8.95
C ASP A 39 -0.67 -5.88 -10.04
N LEU A 40 0.65 -6.11 -10.10
CA LEU A 40 1.62 -5.45 -11.00
C LEU A 40 2.57 -6.49 -11.64
N CYS A 41 2.07 -7.71 -11.88
CA CYS A 41 2.89 -8.89 -12.19
C CYS A 41 3.68 -8.81 -13.51
N ASP A 42 3.35 -7.90 -14.42
CA ASP A 42 3.93 -7.90 -15.76
C ASP A 42 5.43 -7.52 -15.77
N TYR A 43 5.92 -6.82 -14.73
CA TYR A 43 7.28 -6.28 -14.68
C TYR A 43 7.92 -6.41 -13.29
N GLY A 44 7.76 -7.57 -12.65
CA GLY A 44 8.44 -7.84 -11.37
C GLY A 44 9.98 -7.85 -11.48
N PRO A 45 10.72 -7.83 -10.35
CA PRO A 45 10.22 -7.68 -8.99
C PRO A 45 9.63 -6.29 -8.70
N ASN A 46 8.55 -6.25 -7.91
CA ASN A 46 7.85 -5.01 -7.57
C ASN A 46 8.09 -4.66 -6.12
N VAL A 47 8.39 -3.39 -5.88
CA VAL A 47 8.65 -2.83 -4.55
C VAL A 47 7.78 -1.61 -4.32
N LEU A 48 7.25 -1.47 -3.10
CA LEU A 48 6.62 -0.25 -2.61
C LEU A 48 7.46 0.33 -1.48
N SER A 49 7.87 1.60 -1.62
CA SER A 49 8.66 2.32 -0.61
C SER A 49 7.82 3.30 0.19
N PHE A 50 8.21 3.53 1.44
CA PHE A 50 7.63 4.53 2.34
C PHE A 50 8.72 5.49 2.85
N PRO A 51 8.38 6.76 3.14
CA PRO A 51 7.02 7.28 3.35
C PRO A 51 6.27 7.69 2.07
N ASP A 52 6.94 7.79 0.92
CA ASP A 52 6.38 8.43 -0.28
C ASP A 52 5.30 7.60 -1.00
N CYS A 53 5.21 6.31 -0.69
CA CYS A 53 4.34 5.34 -1.37
C CYS A 53 4.71 5.17 -2.85
N THR A 54 6.02 5.22 -3.15
CA THR A 54 6.53 5.07 -4.52
C THR A 54 6.65 3.60 -4.88
N PHE A 55 6.02 3.22 -5.99
CA PHE A 55 6.10 1.90 -6.58
C PHE A 55 7.26 1.80 -7.59
N TYR A 56 8.06 0.75 -7.47
CA TYR A 56 9.14 0.41 -8.39
C TYR A 56 8.87 -0.96 -9.02
N GLN A 57 9.35 -1.14 -10.24
CA GLN A 57 9.25 -2.35 -11.05
C GLN A 57 10.63 -2.79 -11.52
N GLY A 58 10.79 -4.08 -11.85
CA GLY A 58 12.05 -4.62 -12.35
C GLY A 58 13.23 -4.43 -11.41
N VAL A 59 12.99 -4.31 -10.09
CA VAL A 59 14.06 -4.14 -9.11
C VAL A 59 14.83 -5.45 -9.01
N THR A 60 16.00 -5.52 -9.62
CA THR A 60 16.93 -6.65 -9.49
C THR A 60 17.86 -6.42 -8.29
N LYS A 61 18.60 -7.47 -7.88
CA LYS A 61 19.60 -7.36 -6.80
C LYS A 61 20.61 -6.22 -7.05
N ASP A 62 21.05 -6.04 -8.30
CA ASP A 62 22.07 -5.04 -8.65
C ASP A 62 21.52 -3.60 -8.61
N ARG A 63 20.20 -3.44 -8.43
CA ARG A 63 19.52 -2.13 -8.32
C ARG A 63 19.02 -1.84 -6.90
N VAL A 64 19.31 -2.70 -5.92
CA VAL A 64 18.89 -2.49 -4.53
C VAL A 64 19.57 -1.28 -3.90
N GLU A 65 20.86 -1.08 -4.16
CA GLU A 65 21.62 0.08 -3.66
C GLU A 65 21.02 1.39 -4.21
N ASP A 66 20.77 1.47 -5.52
CA ASP A 66 20.09 2.61 -6.15
C ASP A 66 18.72 2.88 -5.51
N LEU A 67 17.93 1.83 -5.24
CA LEU A 67 16.62 1.96 -4.61
C LEU A 67 16.72 2.58 -3.21
N ILE A 68 17.67 2.11 -2.40
CA ILE A 68 17.88 2.58 -1.02
C ILE A 68 18.34 4.04 -1.01
N HIS A 69 19.22 4.41 -1.93
CA HIS A 69 19.74 5.77 -2.07
C HIS A 69 18.85 6.71 -2.91
N GLN A 70 17.65 6.26 -3.30
CA GLN A 70 16.69 7.03 -4.09
C GLN A 70 17.22 7.48 -5.47
N GLN A 71 18.04 6.63 -6.09
CA GLN A 71 18.66 6.82 -7.42
C GLN A 71 18.05 5.86 -8.47
N ALA A 72 16.89 5.27 -8.18
CA ALA A 72 16.19 4.31 -9.04
C ALA A 72 14.98 4.91 -9.78
N ASP A 73 15.07 6.16 -10.22
CA ASP A 73 13.95 6.89 -10.86
C ASP A 73 13.47 6.22 -12.15
N ASP A 74 14.38 5.59 -12.89
CA ASP A 74 14.09 4.80 -14.09
C ASP A 74 13.25 3.54 -13.82
N LEU A 75 13.24 3.06 -12.57
CA LEU A 75 12.47 1.88 -12.15
C LEU A 75 11.08 2.23 -11.60
N ARG A 76 10.70 3.52 -11.50
CA ARG A 76 9.37 3.91 -11.00
C ARG A 76 8.27 3.38 -11.92
N HIS A 77 7.19 2.88 -11.33
CA HIS A 77 6.01 2.50 -12.10
C HIS A 77 5.42 3.73 -12.80
N PRO A 78 5.10 3.65 -14.10
CA PRO A 78 4.40 4.72 -14.80
C PRO A 78 3.01 4.92 -14.19
N LYS A 79 2.56 6.17 -14.13
CA LYS A 79 1.31 6.54 -13.44
C LYS A 79 0.10 5.79 -14.02
N GLU A 80 0.09 5.59 -15.33
CA GLU A 80 -0.97 4.91 -16.10
C GLU A 80 -1.13 3.43 -15.72
N ARG A 81 -0.14 2.83 -15.06
CA ARG A 81 -0.26 1.46 -14.51
C ARG A 81 -0.84 1.43 -13.12
N LEU A 82 -0.61 2.47 -12.34
CA LEU A 82 -1.11 2.56 -10.97
C LEU A 82 -2.52 3.14 -10.95
N TYR A 83 -2.84 4.01 -11.89
CA TYR A 83 -4.07 4.78 -11.90
C TYR A 83 -4.86 4.51 -13.19
N ASP A 84 -6.17 4.40 -13.02
CA ASP A 84 -7.16 4.31 -14.09
C ASP A 84 -8.25 5.36 -13.81
N GLU A 85 -8.88 5.91 -14.85
CA GLU A 85 -9.95 6.91 -14.74
C GLU A 85 -11.13 6.40 -13.90
N SER A 86 -11.37 5.08 -13.90
CA SER A 86 -12.37 4.45 -13.04
C SER A 86 -12.13 4.69 -11.54
N MET A 87 -10.91 5.08 -11.13
CA MET A 87 -10.56 5.41 -9.75
C MET A 87 -11.02 6.81 -9.31
N GLU A 88 -11.43 7.70 -10.23
CA GLU A 88 -11.95 9.03 -9.85
C GLU A 88 -13.16 8.96 -8.93
N ILE A 89 -13.94 7.89 -9.01
CA ILE A 89 -15.06 7.63 -8.11
C ILE A 89 -14.63 7.73 -6.64
N TYR A 90 -13.42 7.28 -6.29
CA TYR A 90 -12.92 7.33 -4.91
C TYR A 90 -12.61 8.74 -4.43
N TYR A 91 -12.55 9.73 -5.31
CA TYR A 91 -12.39 11.13 -4.95
C TYR A 91 -13.71 11.91 -5.00
N SER A 92 -14.62 11.55 -5.91
CA SER A 92 -15.88 12.26 -6.13
C SER A 92 -17.05 11.74 -5.29
N ASP A 93 -17.16 10.42 -5.07
CA ASP A 93 -18.30 9.85 -4.35
C ASP A 93 -18.18 10.09 -2.82
N PRO A 94 -19.13 10.83 -2.20
CA PRO A 94 -19.13 11.08 -0.77
C PRO A 94 -19.18 9.81 0.10
N MET A 95 -19.70 8.69 -0.42
CA MET A 95 -19.75 7.41 0.29
C MET A 95 -18.36 6.83 0.51
N HIS A 96 -17.45 6.93 -0.45
CA HIS A 96 -16.08 6.45 -0.29
C HIS A 96 -15.33 7.24 0.77
N ARG A 97 -15.47 8.57 0.75
CA ARG A 97 -14.94 9.44 1.81
C ARG A 97 -15.52 9.12 3.18
N ARG A 98 -16.84 8.87 3.27
CA ARG A 98 -17.50 8.46 4.51
C ARG A 98 -16.93 7.14 5.03
N THR A 99 -16.74 6.15 4.15
CA THR A 99 -16.13 4.86 4.50
C THR A 99 -14.72 5.04 5.06
N VAL A 100 -13.87 5.84 4.40
CA VAL A 100 -12.51 6.12 4.90
C VAL A 100 -12.54 6.80 6.27
N LYS A 101 -13.41 7.80 6.46
CA LYS A 101 -13.57 8.50 7.74
C LYS A 101 -14.00 7.57 8.87
N LEU A 102 -15.01 6.73 8.63
CA LEU A 102 -15.51 5.77 9.62
C LEU A 102 -14.45 4.71 9.94
N PHE A 103 -13.76 4.21 8.92
CA PHE A 103 -12.71 3.21 9.12
C PHE A 103 -11.52 3.78 9.89
N ARG A 104 -11.10 5.03 9.64
CA ARG A 104 -10.10 5.69 10.49
C ARG A 104 -10.53 5.66 11.95
N TRP A 105 -11.74 6.15 12.26
CA TRP A 105 -12.22 6.16 13.64
C TRP A 105 -12.22 4.76 14.27
N HIS A 106 -12.50 3.74 13.47
CA HIS A 106 -12.43 2.36 13.90
C HIS A 106 -10.99 1.90 14.21
N LEU A 107 -10.02 2.20 13.34
CA LEU A 107 -8.60 1.94 13.55
C LEU A 107 -8.04 2.63 14.80
N ASP A 108 -8.56 3.80 15.15
CA ASP A 108 -8.13 4.54 16.34
C ASP A 108 -8.40 3.80 17.64
N LYS A 109 -9.39 2.89 17.65
CA LYS A 109 -9.80 2.11 18.83
C LYS A 109 -9.04 0.80 19.00
N LEU A 110 -8.11 0.48 18.10
CA LEU A 110 -7.30 -0.72 18.24
C LEU A 110 -6.27 -0.56 19.36
N GLY A 111 -6.13 -1.60 20.18
CA GLY A 111 -5.13 -1.66 21.26
C GLY A 111 -3.70 -1.84 20.74
N ASP A 112 -3.54 -2.53 19.60
CA ASP A 112 -2.30 -2.68 18.86
C ASP A 112 -2.54 -2.48 17.35
N PHE A 113 -1.47 -2.24 16.60
CA PHE A 113 -1.51 -2.02 15.14
C PHE A 113 -0.93 -3.20 14.36
N GLU A 114 -1.17 -4.42 14.84
CA GLU A 114 -0.72 -5.66 14.19
C GLU A 114 -1.70 -6.12 13.10
N TRP A 115 -1.18 -6.80 12.06
CA TRP A 115 -1.96 -7.19 10.88
C TRP A 115 -3.13 -8.10 11.21
N ARG A 116 -3.02 -8.94 12.26
CA ARG A 116 -4.11 -9.83 12.69
C ARG A 116 -5.25 -9.02 13.29
N THR A 117 -4.93 -8.10 14.19
CA THR A 117 -5.88 -7.17 14.83
C THR A 117 -6.55 -6.28 13.79
N ILE A 118 -5.77 -5.72 12.85
CA ILE A 118 -6.30 -4.92 11.73
C ILE A 118 -7.21 -5.75 10.83
N ARG A 119 -6.84 -7.00 10.53
CA ARG A 119 -7.66 -7.90 9.70
C ARG A 119 -9.00 -8.23 10.36
N GLU A 120 -8.99 -8.54 11.64
CA GLU A 120 -10.20 -8.78 12.42
C GLU A 120 -11.08 -7.53 12.49
N SER A 121 -10.48 -6.38 12.75
CA SER A 121 -11.16 -5.07 12.73
C SER A 121 -11.79 -4.77 11.37
N ILE A 122 -11.12 -5.09 10.27
CA ILE A 122 -11.69 -4.97 8.92
C ILE A 122 -12.94 -5.87 8.76
N SER A 123 -12.91 -7.10 9.27
CA SER A 123 -14.07 -8.01 9.22
C SER A 123 -15.25 -7.42 10.01
N ILE A 124 -15.01 -7.04 11.27
CA ILE A 124 -16.02 -6.46 12.15
C ILE A 124 -16.62 -5.19 11.53
N PHE A 125 -15.77 -4.32 10.96
CA PHE A 125 -16.22 -3.11 10.29
C PHE A 125 -17.11 -3.42 9.09
N LYS A 126 -16.70 -4.38 8.24
CA LYS A 126 -17.49 -4.79 7.07
C LYS A 126 -18.85 -5.33 7.48
N ASP A 127 -18.90 -6.20 8.48
CA ASP A 127 -20.15 -6.78 8.96
C ASP A 127 -21.06 -5.70 9.57
N LYS A 128 -20.51 -4.81 10.39
CA LYS A 128 -21.25 -3.72 11.05
C LYS A 128 -21.92 -2.76 10.06
N TYR A 129 -21.28 -2.50 8.93
CA TYR A 129 -21.73 -1.50 7.94
C TYR A 129 -22.26 -2.15 6.64
N ASP A 130 -22.47 -3.47 6.60
CA ASP A 130 -22.85 -4.27 5.42
C ASP A 130 -21.98 -3.93 4.18
N ILE A 131 -20.68 -3.78 4.39
CA ILE A 131 -19.73 -3.46 3.30
C ILE A 131 -19.18 -4.75 2.71
N ARG A 132 -19.46 -4.97 1.43
CA ARG A 132 -19.08 -6.20 0.71
C ARG A 132 -17.88 -6.00 -0.21
N GLY A 133 -17.17 -7.09 -0.48
CA GLY A 133 -16.06 -7.11 -1.43
C GLY A 133 -14.98 -6.06 -1.14
N MET A 134 -14.66 -5.26 -2.17
CA MET A 134 -13.58 -4.26 -2.14
C MET A 134 -14.05 -2.85 -1.77
N ALA A 135 -15.33 -2.66 -1.40
CA ALA A 135 -15.91 -1.35 -1.10
C ALA A 135 -15.33 -0.68 0.17
N LEU A 136 -14.61 -1.41 1.01
CA LEU A 136 -13.73 -0.83 2.05
C LEU A 136 -12.29 -0.70 1.55
N THR A 137 -11.75 -1.79 0.98
CA THR A 137 -10.33 -1.90 0.68
C THR A 137 -9.86 -0.85 -0.32
N PHE A 138 -10.61 -0.64 -1.42
CA PHE A 138 -10.20 0.32 -2.45
C PHE A 138 -10.23 1.77 -1.97
N PRO A 139 -11.30 2.29 -1.34
CA PRO A 139 -11.27 3.64 -0.80
C PRO A 139 -10.13 3.89 0.19
N VAL A 140 -9.85 2.91 1.07
CA VAL A 140 -8.78 3.04 2.06
C VAL A 140 -7.40 2.99 1.40
N LYS A 141 -7.20 2.14 0.38
CA LYS A 141 -5.95 2.16 -0.41
C LYS A 141 -5.76 3.46 -1.17
N MET A 142 -6.81 4.01 -1.77
CA MET A 142 -6.75 5.33 -2.41
C MET A 142 -6.30 6.42 -1.42
N ALA A 143 -6.79 6.37 -0.18
CA ALA A 143 -6.37 7.28 0.88
C ALA A 143 -4.91 7.09 1.35
N LEU A 144 -4.40 5.85 1.31
CA LEU A 144 -3.05 5.52 1.81
C LEU A 144 -1.95 5.68 0.76
N ILE A 145 -2.20 5.21 -0.47
CA ILE A 145 -1.21 5.02 -1.53
C ILE A 145 -1.63 5.58 -2.89
N GLY A 146 -2.81 6.21 -3.00
CA GLY A 146 -3.25 6.88 -4.23
C GLY A 146 -3.60 5.95 -5.41
N THR A 147 -3.75 4.65 -5.14
CA THR A 147 -4.14 3.63 -6.14
C THR A 147 -4.95 2.52 -5.46
N THR A 148 -5.78 1.81 -6.22
CA THR A 148 -6.45 0.58 -5.76
C THR A 148 -5.54 -0.66 -5.80
N ARG A 149 -4.42 -0.58 -6.52
CA ARG A 149 -3.41 -1.64 -6.65
C ARG A 149 -2.53 -1.74 -5.41
N GLY A 150 -1.61 -2.68 -5.38
CA GLY A 150 -0.65 -2.83 -4.29
C GLY A 150 -1.04 -3.86 -3.22
N PRO A 151 -0.29 -3.91 -2.11
CA PRO A 151 -0.36 -4.97 -1.10
C PRO A 151 -1.73 -5.17 -0.44
N ASP A 152 -1.89 -6.28 0.27
CA ASP A 152 -3.00 -6.54 1.19
C ASP A 152 -3.05 -5.47 2.30
N LEU A 153 -4.25 -4.94 2.54
CA LEU A 153 -4.47 -3.76 3.38
C LEU A 153 -4.00 -3.93 4.83
N PRO A 154 -4.34 -5.01 5.57
CA PRO A 154 -3.83 -5.22 6.93
C PRO A 154 -2.32 -5.16 7.06
N LYS A 155 -1.60 -5.85 6.17
CA LYS A 155 -0.13 -5.88 6.19
C LYS A 155 0.47 -4.53 5.82
N MET A 156 -0.11 -3.86 4.82
CA MET A 156 0.31 -2.53 4.42
C MET A 156 0.17 -1.53 5.57
N LEU A 157 -0.98 -1.55 6.27
CA LEU A 157 -1.22 -0.69 7.43
C LEU A 157 -0.20 -0.95 8.54
N GLN A 158 -0.01 -2.21 8.96
CA GLN A 158 0.99 -2.54 9.99
C GLN A 158 2.38 -1.99 9.60
N PHE A 159 2.81 -2.26 8.36
CA PHE A 159 4.15 -1.91 7.92
C PHE A 159 4.36 -0.40 7.80
N MET A 160 3.35 0.34 7.29
CA MET A 160 3.32 1.79 7.31
C MET A 160 3.42 2.35 8.74
N GLY A 161 2.78 1.68 9.70
CA GLY A 161 2.62 2.15 11.07
C GLY A 161 1.44 3.12 11.21
N LYS A 162 0.91 3.19 12.44
CA LYS A 162 -0.32 3.96 12.77
C LYS A 162 -0.18 5.44 12.42
N GLU A 163 0.95 6.05 12.73
CA GLU A 163 1.20 7.48 12.52
C GLU A 163 1.13 7.87 11.05
N LEU A 164 1.94 7.22 10.19
CA LEU A 164 1.94 7.50 8.75
C LEU A 164 0.59 7.16 8.10
N ALA A 165 -0.03 6.04 8.49
CA ALA A 165 -1.34 5.67 7.99
C ALA A 165 -2.41 6.74 8.32
N PHE A 166 -2.40 7.26 9.55
CA PHE A 166 -3.34 8.28 9.98
C PHE A 166 -3.08 9.62 9.29
N GLN A 167 -1.82 10.03 9.17
CA GLN A 167 -1.44 11.22 8.42
C GLN A 167 -1.96 11.17 6.98
N ARG A 168 -1.76 10.04 6.28
CA ARG A 168 -2.23 9.85 4.90
C ARG A 168 -3.76 9.87 4.78
N ILE A 169 -4.45 9.16 5.67
CA ILE A 169 -5.91 9.15 5.70
C ILE A 169 -6.47 10.55 5.98
N ASP A 170 -5.92 11.26 6.98
CA ASP A 170 -6.38 12.59 7.36
C ASP A 170 -6.12 13.62 6.24
N GLN A 171 -4.97 13.51 5.54
CA GLN A 171 -4.69 14.30 4.34
C GLN A 171 -5.73 14.06 3.25
N TYR A 172 -6.00 12.78 2.90
CA TYR A 172 -7.04 12.44 1.91
C TYR A 172 -8.43 13.00 2.30
N LEU A 173 -8.81 12.91 3.59
CA LEU A 173 -10.10 13.42 4.05
C LEU A 173 -10.21 14.95 4.01
N SER A 174 -9.09 15.64 4.16
CA SER A 174 -8.94 17.09 4.04
C SER A 174 -9.05 17.54 2.58
N ASP A 175 -8.23 16.95 1.69
CA ASP A 175 -8.16 17.33 0.28
C ASP A 175 -9.49 17.10 -0.46
N ASN A 176 -10.25 16.09 -0.02
CA ASN A 176 -11.52 15.72 -0.64
C ASN A 176 -12.74 16.19 0.18
N LYS A 177 -12.58 17.16 1.09
CA LYS A 177 -13.68 17.61 1.97
C LYS A 177 -14.89 18.18 1.21
N TYR A 178 -14.66 18.84 0.07
CA TYR A 178 -15.68 19.56 -0.71
C TYR A 178 -15.80 19.08 -2.16
N ARG A 179 -15.15 17.96 -2.52
CA ARG A 179 -15.37 17.36 -3.83
C ARG A 179 -16.76 16.72 -3.84
N ILE A 180 -17.57 17.11 -4.83
CA ILE A 180 -18.94 16.64 -5.10
C ILE A 180 -18.93 16.04 -6.50
#